data_AF-A0AAP0GH57-F1
#
_entry.id   AF-A0AAP0GH57-F1
#
_cell.length_a   1.000
_cell.length_b   1.000
_cell.length_c   1.000
_cell.angle_alpha   90.00
_cell.angle_beta   90.00
_cell.angle_gamma   90.00
#
_symmetry.space_group_name_H-M   'P 1'
#
loop_
_entity.id
_entity.type
_entity.pdbx_description
1 polymer ?
#
loop_
_entity_poly.entity_id
_entity_poly.type
_entity_poly.pdbx_seq_one_letter_code
_entity_poly.pdbx_strand_id
1 'polypeptide(L)'
;MLRYLTVAVIFPLFLLSTTAIRSLPETNGVNYIESPEYRNGDQCSGEVTIHVAMTLDFNYLRGSVAAVHSILKHTSCPENLYLHFIASGSKSPRPGELTRIVKTIFPSLNFTVYSFDDRVVKNLISYSVREALEDPLNYARTYLADILDPSVTRVVYLDSDVIIVDDIQKLWSVSLTGSTGI
;
A
#
# COMPACT_ATOMS: atom_id res chain seq x y z
N MET A 1 17.26 -67.37 10.59
CA MET A 1 17.73 -66.00 10.26
C MET A 1 16.53 -65.23 9.71
N LEU A 2 15.72 -64.64 10.58
CA LEU A 2 14.44 -64.02 10.24
C LEU A 2 14.68 -62.52 9.99
N ARG A 3 14.52 -62.04 8.76
CA ARG A 3 14.70 -60.63 8.39
C ARG A 3 13.37 -59.89 8.57
N TYR A 4 13.33 -58.95 9.51
CA TYR A 4 12.19 -58.05 9.71
C TYR A 4 12.11 -57.05 8.56
N LEU A 5 10.95 -57.00 7.89
CA LEU A 5 10.61 -56.00 6.88
C LEU A 5 10.06 -54.77 7.60
N THR A 6 10.86 -53.72 7.73
CA THR A 6 10.43 -52.43 8.29
C THR A 6 9.50 -51.74 7.29
N VAL A 7 8.20 -51.70 7.59
CA VAL A 7 7.23 -50.89 6.86
C VAL A 7 7.30 -49.47 7.39
N ALA A 8 7.82 -48.54 6.58
CA ALA A 8 7.77 -47.11 6.88
C ALA A 8 6.36 -46.58 6.60
N VAL A 9 5.60 -46.31 7.66
CA VAL A 9 4.29 -45.64 7.56
C VAL A 9 4.56 -44.14 7.40
N ILE A 10 4.42 -43.63 6.17
CA ILE A 10 4.48 -42.19 5.91
C ILE A 10 3.12 -41.60 6.33
N PHE A 11 3.11 -40.91 7.46
CA PHE A 11 1.96 -40.11 7.89
C PHE A 11 1.78 -38.94 6.92
N PRO A 12 0.63 -38.78 6.25
CA PRO A 12 0.40 -37.65 5.38
C PRO A 12 0.31 -36.38 6.21
N LEU A 13 1.28 -35.47 6.05
CA LEU A 13 1.34 -34.12 6.66
C LEU A 13 0.25 -33.16 6.13
N PHE A 14 -0.86 -33.68 5.59
CA PHE A 14 -1.94 -32.92 4.96
C PHE A 14 -3.03 -32.43 5.95
N LEU A 15 -2.72 -32.36 7.24
CA LEU A 15 -3.63 -31.80 8.27
C LEU A 15 -3.10 -30.52 8.93
N LEU A 16 -2.00 -29.95 8.42
CA LEU A 16 -1.67 -28.57 8.75
C LEU A 16 -2.49 -27.67 7.83
N SER A 17 -3.62 -27.17 8.34
CA SER A 17 -4.27 -25.99 7.79
C SER A 17 -3.17 -24.98 7.50
N THR A 18 -2.93 -24.67 6.22
CA THR A 18 -2.07 -23.55 5.85
C THR A 18 -2.78 -22.30 6.34
N THR A 19 -2.50 -21.89 7.56
CA THR A 19 -2.66 -20.51 7.96
C THR A 19 -1.65 -19.74 7.12
N ALA A 20 -2.08 -19.36 5.90
CA ALA A 20 -1.40 -18.31 5.14
C ALA A 20 -1.09 -17.20 6.14
N ILE A 21 0.18 -16.80 6.20
CA ILE A 21 0.79 -15.93 7.21
C ILE A 21 -0.10 -14.69 7.48
N ARG A 22 -1.06 -14.84 8.37
CA ARG A 22 -1.92 -13.80 8.95
C ARG A 22 -1.84 -13.87 10.47
N SER A 23 -0.72 -14.33 11.01
CA SER A 23 -0.36 -14.05 12.40
C SER A 23 -0.01 -12.56 12.48
N LEU A 24 -1.03 -11.75 12.76
CA LEU A 24 -0.87 -10.40 13.27
C LEU A 24 -0.57 -10.53 14.78
N PRO A 25 0.52 -9.97 15.30
CA PRO A 25 0.65 -9.83 16.74
C PRO A 25 -0.45 -8.85 17.19
N GLU A 26 -1.22 -9.27 18.18
CA GLU A 26 -2.10 -8.38 18.95
C GLU A 26 -1.25 -7.20 19.44
N THR A 27 -1.63 -5.99 18.98
CA THR A 27 -1.36 -4.64 19.49
C THR A 27 -0.31 -4.44 20.59
N ASN A 28 0.90 -4.97 20.45
CA ASN A 28 2.06 -4.62 21.26
C ASN A 28 3.25 -4.36 20.34
N GLY A 29 3.22 -3.18 19.70
CA GLY A 29 4.28 -2.64 18.87
C GLY A 29 4.35 -3.29 17.49
N VAL A 30 3.94 -2.57 16.45
CA VAL A 30 4.27 -2.98 15.09
C VAL A 30 5.75 -2.64 14.89
N ASN A 31 6.63 -3.61 15.12
CA ASN A 31 8.07 -3.45 14.99
C ASN A 31 8.46 -3.47 13.50
N TYR A 32 8.25 -2.36 12.81
CA TYR A 32 8.91 -2.12 11.54
C TYR A 32 10.30 -1.56 11.77
N ILE A 33 11.24 -1.99 10.93
CA ILE A 33 12.56 -1.37 10.85
C ILE A 33 12.41 -0.08 10.06
N GLU A 34 13.00 0.99 10.59
CA GLU A 34 13.09 2.27 9.90
C GLU A 34 13.76 2.11 8.52
N SER A 35 13.17 2.74 7.50
CA SER A 35 13.72 2.73 6.16
C SER A 35 15.06 3.47 6.11
N PRO A 36 15.99 3.08 5.23
CA PRO A 36 17.15 3.92 4.97
C PRO A 36 16.72 5.29 4.43
N GLU A 37 17.57 6.29 4.61
CA GLU A 37 17.36 7.59 4.00
C GLU A 37 17.62 7.51 2.49
N TYR A 38 16.66 7.95 1.69
CA TYR A 38 16.76 8.03 0.24
C TYR A 38 16.97 9.48 -0.17
N ARG A 39 18.01 9.74 -0.97
CA ARG A 39 18.43 11.10 -1.36
C ARG A 39 18.40 11.26 -2.87
N ASN A 40 18.17 12.48 -3.33
CA ASN A 40 18.24 12.85 -4.73
C ASN A 40 19.64 12.57 -5.32
N GLY A 41 19.66 12.12 -6.58
CA GLY A 41 20.87 12.13 -7.39
C GLY A 41 21.27 13.54 -7.85
N ASP A 42 22.50 13.69 -8.35
CA ASP A 42 23.09 14.98 -8.75
C ASP A 42 22.28 15.71 -9.85
N GLN A 43 21.50 14.96 -10.64
CA GLN A 43 20.69 15.46 -11.76
C GLN A 43 19.33 16.05 -11.36
N CYS A 44 18.97 16.01 -10.07
CA CYS A 44 17.63 16.40 -9.62
C CYS A 44 17.48 17.93 -9.54
N SER A 45 16.61 18.50 -10.37
CA SER A 45 16.09 19.85 -10.20
C SER A 45 14.88 19.83 -9.25
N GLY A 46 14.85 20.70 -8.23
CA GLY A 46 13.77 20.77 -7.23
C GLY A 46 12.43 21.35 -7.73
N GLU A 47 12.16 21.34 -9.03
CA GLU A 47 11.04 22.05 -9.64
C GLU A 47 9.78 21.19 -9.85
N VAL A 48 9.89 19.85 -9.77
CA VAL A 48 8.78 18.94 -10.08
C VAL A 48 8.51 18.00 -8.91
N THR A 49 7.30 18.09 -8.34
CA THR A 49 6.79 17.12 -7.36
C THR A 49 6.02 16.02 -8.06
N ILE A 50 6.34 14.76 -7.75
CA ILE A 50 5.63 13.58 -8.27
C ILE A 50 4.67 13.10 -7.18
N HIS A 51 3.38 13.21 -7.46
CA HIS A 51 2.32 12.80 -6.56
C HIS A 51 1.95 11.33 -6.82
N VAL A 52 2.00 10.52 -5.76
CA VAL A 52 1.63 9.09 -5.82
C VAL A 52 0.50 8.84 -4.83
N ALA A 53 -0.59 8.23 -5.26
CA ALA A 53 -1.70 7.85 -4.39
C ALA A 53 -1.80 6.32 -4.23
N MET A 54 -2.18 5.87 -3.05
CA MET A 54 -2.56 4.47 -2.81
C MET A 54 -3.49 4.36 -1.60
N THR A 55 -4.25 3.26 -1.53
CA THR A 55 -5.00 2.94 -0.31
C THR A 55 -4.08 2.44 0.80
N LEU A 56 -4.49 2.65 2.05
CA LEU A 56 -3.75 2.24 3.24
C LEU A 56 -4.70 1.67 4.28
N ASP A 57 -4.51 0.40 4.60
CA ASP A 57 -5.12 -0.26 5.76
C ASP A 57 -4.15 -1.29 6.35
N PHE A 58 -4.51 -1.81 7.53
CA PHE A 58 -3.63 -2.67 8.28
C PHE A 58 -3.45 -4.07 7.69
N ASN A 59 -4.44 -4.58 6.95
CA ASN A 59 -4.35 -5.89 6.31
C ASN A 59 -3.35 -5.89 5.16
N TYR A 60 -3.23 -4.75 4.46
CA TYR A 60 -2.32 -4.58 3.33
C TYR A 60 -1.07 -3.75 3.65
N LEU A 61 -0.90 -3.31 4.90
CA LEU A 61 0.21 -2.43 5.32
C LEU A 61 1.59 -2.97 4.90
N ARG A 62 1.82 -4.29 5.00
CA ARG A 62 3.10 -4.89 4.57
C ARG A 62 3.36 -4.70 3.07
N GLY A 63 2.31 -4.85 2.25
CA GLY A 63 2.36 -4.61 0.81
C GLY A 63 2.62 -3.15 0.51
N SER A 64 1.85 -2.24 1.14
CA SER A 64 2.07 -0.79 1.01
C SER A 64 3.50 -0.39 1.39
N VAL A 65 4.05 -0.92 2.49
CA VAL A 65 5.44 -0.66 2.90
C VAL A 65 6.44 -1.15 1.86
N ALA A 66 6.24 -2.35 1.31
CA ALA A 66 7.10 -2.89 0.25
C ALA A 66 7.02 -2.03 -1.04
N ALA A 67 5.82 -1.62 -1.43
CA ALA A 67 5.58 -0.74 -2.58
C ALA A 67 6.29 0.61 -2.39
N VAL A 68 6.05 1.30 -1.28
CA VAL A 68 6.70 2.58 -0.94
C VAL A 68 8.22 2.46 -0.94
N HIS A 69 8.74 1.42 -0.30
CA HIS A 69 10.19 1.16 -0.28
C HIS A 69 10.74 0.95 -1.69
N SER A 70 10.04 0.19 -2.54
CA SER A 70 10.47 -0.04 -3.93
C SER A 70 10.45 1.23 -4.78
N ILE A 71 9.46 2.11 -4.57
CA ILE A 71 9.38 3.43 -5.23
C ILE A 71 10.60 4.26 -4.84
N LEU A 72 10.84 4.44 -3.54
CA LEU A 72 11.96 5.23 -3.03
C LEU A 72 13.32 4.68 -3.52
N LYS A 73 13.44 3.36 -3.59
CA LYS A 73 14.68 2.70 -4.01
C LYS A 73 15.03 2.88 -5.48
N HIS A 74 14.04 2.99 -6.37
CA HIS A 74 14.25 3.01 -7.82
C HIS A 74 14.00 4.38 -8.47
N THR A 75 13.53 5.37 -7.71
CA THR A 75 13.34 6.74 -8.20
C THR A 75 14.66 7.52 -8.15
N SER A 76 15.01 8.25 -9.22
CA SER A 76 16.25 9.05 -9.26
C SER A 76 16.23 10.22 -8.26
N CYS A 77 15.06 10.81 -8.05
CA CYS A 77 14.84 11.96 -7.18
C CYS A 77 13.78 11.66 -6.11
N PRO A 78 14.06 10.77 -5.13
CA PRO A 78 13.08 10.32 -4.15
C PRO A 78 12.58 11.43 -3.22
N GLU A 79 13.33 12.52 -3.03
CA GLU A 79 12.90 13.66 -2.19
C GLU A 79 11.81 14.51 -2.88
N ASN A 80 11.66 14.35 -4.20
CA ASN A 80 10.62 15.01 -4.99
C ASN A 80 9.27 14.25 -4.97
N LEU A 81 9.18 13.12 -4.26
CA LEU A 81 7.97 12.33 -4.14
C LEU A 81 7.06 12.89 -3.04
N TYR A 82 5.76 12.92 -3.31
CA TYR A 82 4.73 13.17 -2.31
C TYR A 82 3.69 12.06 -2.34
N LEU A 83 3.53 11.34 -1.23
CA LEU A 83 2.60 10.22 -1.14
C LEU A 83 1.26 10.63 -0.51
N HIS A 84 0.17 10.23 -1.14
CA HIS A 84 -1.19 10.38 -0.66
C HIS A 84 -1.73 9.00 -0.30
N PHE A 85 -1.86 8.73 0.99
CA PHE A 85 -2.48 7.50 1.47
C PHE A 85 -3.96 7.73 1.75
N ILE A 86 -4.82 6.85 1.27
CA ILE A 86 -6.26 6.92 1.52
C ILE A 86 -6.62 5.79 2.48
N ALA A 87 -7.06 6.15 3.68
CA ALA A 87 -7.45 5.20 4.71
C ALA A 87 -8.94 5.35 5.03
N SER A 88 -9.61 4.22 5.32
CA SER A 88 -11.00 4.25 5.74
C SER A 88 -11.16 5.00 7.07
N GLY A 89 -12.09 5.94 7.10
CA GLY A 89 -12.43 6.72 8.29
C GLY A 89 -13.21 5.93 9.34
N SER A 90 -13.71 4.72 9.02
CA SER A 90 -14.48 3.89 9.95
C SER A 90 -13.68 2.75 10.57
N LYS A 91 -12.58 2.34 9.92
CA LYS A 91 -11.77 1.20 10.36
C LYS A 91 -10.76 1.55 11.46
N SER A 92 -10.30 0.50 12.14
CA SER A 92 -9.13 0.52 13.01
C SER A 92 -7.98 -0.23 12.34
N PRO A 93 -6.73 0.30 12.39
CA PRO A 93 -6.31 1.57 12.99
C PRO A 93 -6.89 2.78 12.24
N ARG A 94 -7.13 3.87 12.98
CA ARG A 94 -7.65 5.13 12.41
C ARG A 94 -6.58 5.81 11.55
N PRO A 95 -6.95 6.72 10.63
CA PRO A 95 -5.99 7.43 9.79
C PRO A 95 -4.82 8.07 10.55
N GLY A 96 -5.06 8.67 11.72
CA GLY A 96 -3.99 9.25 12.55
C GLY A 96 -3.00 8.23 13.13
N GLU A 97 -3.47 7.00 13.43
CA GLU A 97 -2.59 5.92 13.87
C GLU A 97 -1.74 5.39 12.72
N LEU A 98 -2.34 5.26 11.53
CA LEU A 98 -1.64 4.90 10.30
C LEU A 98 -0.59 5.96 9.93
N THR A 99 -0.89 7.26 10.09
CA THR A 99 0.10 8.34 9.92
C THR A 99 1.32 8.11 10.81
N ARG A 100 1.11 7.80 12.09
CA ARG A 100 2.21 7.54 13.02
C ARG A 100 3.02 6.33 12.59
N ILE A 101 2.35 5.25 12.19
CA ILE A 101 3.02 4.03 11.71
C ILE A 101 3.88 4.35 10.48
N VAL A 102 3.32 4.98 9.44
CA VAL A 102 4.08 5.33 8.23
C VAL A 102 5.24 6.27 8.55
N LYS A 103 5.07 7.24 9.45
CA LYS A 103 6.14 8.15 9.86
C LYS A 103 7.28 7.43 10.60
N THR A 104 6.98 6.43 11.42
CA THR A 104 8.01 5.58 12.05
C THR A 104 8.78 4.76 11.02
N ILE A 105 8.11 4.28 9.98
CA ILE A 105 8.74 3.46 8.94
C ILE A 105 9.57 4.31 7.98
N PHE A 106 9.04 5.45 7.55
CA PHE A 106 9.66 6.33 6.56
C PHE A 106 9.77 7.77 7.09
N PRO A 107 10.74 8.08 7.97
CA PRO A 107 10.83 9.39 8.62
C PRO A 107 11.03 10.55 7.64
N SER A 108 11.76 10.34 6.54
CA SER A 108 12.05 11.37 5.53
C SER A 108 10.99 11.46 4.42
N LEU A 109 9.96 10.61 4.44
CA LEU A 109 8.92 10.62 3.41
C LEU A 109 7.98 11.82 3.58
N ASN A 110 7.74 12.53 2.48
CA ASN A 110 6.68 13.52 2.38
C ASN A 110 5.36 12.79 2.05
N PHE A 111 4.39 12.86 2.96
CA PHE A 111 3.10 12.22 2.75
C PHE A 111 1.96 12.85 3.55
N THR A 112 0.74 12.53 3.15
CA THR A 112 -0.49 12.75 3.93
C THR A 112 -1.33 11.47 3.94
N VAL A 113 -1.97 11.17 5.08
CA VAL A 113 -3.01 10.13 5.17
C VAL A 113 -4.38 10.80 5.26
N TYR A 114 -5.19 10.60 4.22
CA TYR A 114 -6.54 11.11 4.09
C TYR A 114 -7.55 10.13 4.69
N SER A 115 -8.59 10.68 5.29
CA SER A 115 -9.73 9.90 5.78
C SER A 115 -10.79 9.80 4.69
N PHE A 116 -11.08 8.59 4.23
CA PHE A 116 -12.19 8.31 3.32
C PHE A 116 -13.50 8.10 4.09
N ASP A 117 -14.56 8.80 3.69
CA ASP A 117 -15.89 8.58 4.26
C ASP A 117 -16.58 7.41 3.56
N ASP A 118 -16.49 6.24 4.17
CA ASP A 118 -17.08 4.99 3.68
C ASP A 118 -18.57 5.14 3.30
N ARG A 119 -19.32 6.07 3.92
CA ARG A 119 -20.75 6.29 3.66
C ARG A 119 -21.04 6.70 2.22
N VAL A 120 -20.07 7.31 1.53
CA VAL A 120 -20.19 7.73 0.13
C VAL A 120 -20.50 6.53 -0.78
N VAL A 121 -19.92 5.37 -0.50
CA VAL A 121 -20.05 4.16 -1.34
C VAL A 121 -20.82 3.04 -0.68
N LYS A 122 -20.99 3.05 0.65
CA LYS A 122 -21.55 1.92 1.41
C LYS A 122 -22.89 1.40 0.88
N ASN A 123 -23.76 2.29 0.40
CA ASN A 123 -25.08 1.91 -0.12
C ASN A 123 -25.08 1.63 -1.64
N LEU A 124 -23.95 1.82 -2.32
CA LEU A 124 -23.76 1.54 -3.74
C LEU A 124 -23.15 0.14 -3.96
N ILE A 125 -22.57 -0.44 -2.92
CA ILE A 125 -21.92 -1.75 -2.96
C ILE A 125 -22.99 -2.83 -2.82
N SER A 126 -23.10 -3.67 -3.85
CA SER A 126 -23.96 -4.86 -3.78
C SER A 126 -23.30 -5.97 -2.98
N TYR A 127 -24.14 -6.80 -2.34
CA TYR A 127 -23.66 -7.96 -1.60
C TYR A 127 -22.84 -8.90 -2.50
N SER A 128 -21.75 -9.41 -1.94
CA SER A 128 -20.79 -10.29 -2.57
C SER A 128 -20.54 -11.49 -1.67
N VAL A 129 -20.35 -12.67 -2.28
CA VAL A 129 -19.93 -13.88 -1.57
C VAL A 129 -18.55 -13.70 -0.91
N ARG A 130 -17.76 -12.74 -1.40
CA ARG A 130 -16.45 -12.37 -0.86
C ARG A 130 -16.56 -11.01 -0.18
N GLU A 131 -16.55 -11.01 1.16
CA GLU A 131 -16.58 -9.81 2.00
C GLU A 131 -15.49 -8.79 1.63
N ALA A 132 -14.31 -9.26 1.20
CA ALA A 132 -13.22 -8.39 0.74
C ALA A 132 -13.57 -7.53 -0.48
N LEU A 133 -14.58 -7.90 -1.28
CA LEU A 133 -15.06 -7.10 -2.42
C LEU A 133 -16.09 -6.04 -1.98
N GLU A 134 -16.61 -6.16 -0.77
CA GLU A 134 -17.56 -5.21 -0.19
C GLU A 134 -16.87 -4.05 0.55
N ASP A 135 -15.54 -4.05 0.57
CA ASP A 135 -14.75 -3.06 1.26
C ASP A 135 -14.89 -1.67 0.61
N PRO A 136 -15.41 -0.64 1.32
CA PRO A 136 -15.50 0.72 0.81
C PRO A 136 -14.19 1.26 0.26
N LEU A 137 -13.06 0.84 0.84
CA LEU A 137 -11.74 1.33 0.45
C LEU A 137 -11.34 0.90 -0.97
N ASN A 138 -11.91 -0.19 -1.49
CA ASN A 138 -11.68 -0.63 -2.89
C ASN A 138 -12.18 0.39 -3.93
N TYR A 139 -13.14 1.25 -3.54
CA TYR A 139 -13.75 2.24 -4.42
C TYR A 139 -13.09 3.62 -4.29
N ALA A 140 -12.20 3.81 -3.32
CA ALA A 140 -11.58 5.10 -3.03
C ALA A 140 -10.82 5.70 -4.24
N ARG A 141 -10.26 4.85 -5.11
CA ARG A 141 -9.56 5.27 -6.34
C ARG A 141 -10.42 6.14 -7.27
N THR A 142 -11.74 5.93 -7.26
CA THR A 142 -12.68 6.70 -8.08
C THR A 142 -12.92 8.10 -7.52
N TYR A 143 -12.70 8.30 -6.21
CA TYR A 143 -12.98 9.57 -5.53
C TYR A 143 -11.71 10.39 -5.27
N LEU A 144 -10.57 10.05 -5.91
CA LEU A 144 -9.31 10.76 -5.66
C LEU A 144 -9.42 12.26 -5.93
N ALA A 145 -10.15 12.66 -6.97
CA ALA A 145 -10.37 14.07 -7.29
C ALA A 145 -11.09 14.84 -6.17
N ASP A 146 -11.98 14.18 -5.43
CA ASP A 146 -12.71 14.77 -4.30
C ASP A 146 -11.92 14.72 -2.98
N ILE A 147 -11.01 13.75 -2.85
CA ILE A 147 -10.25 13.48 -1.61
C ILE A 147 -8.96 14.31 -1.55
N LEU A 148 -8.25 14.45 -2.67
CA LEU A 148 -6.95 15.10 -2.72
C LEU A 148 -7.06 16.63 -2.64
N ASP A 149 -5.98 17.29 -2.26
CA ASP A 149 -5.92 18.75 -2.26
C ASP A 149 -6.18 19.29 -3.69
N PRO A 150 -7.02 20.31 -3.89
CA PRO A 150 -7.34 20.83 -5.23
C PRO A 150 -6.12 21.33 -6.04
N SER A 151 -4.99 21.61 -5.39
CA SER A 151 -3.72 21.93 -6.06
C SER A 151 -3.06 20.72 -6.74
N VAL A 152 -3.44 19.49 -6.37
CA VAL A 152 -2.95 18.25 -6.99
C VAL A 152 -3.66 18.02 -8.32
N THR A 153 -3.04 18.50 -9.40
CA THR A 153 -3.60 18.40 -10.76
C THR A 153 -3.29 17.08 -11.47
N ARG A 154 -2.37 16.28 -10.93
CA ARG A 154 -1.96 14.99 -11.49
C ARG A 154 -1.53 14.06 -10.36
N VAL A 155 -1.85 12.78 -10.49
CA VAL A 155 -1.45 11.75 -9.52
C VAL A 155 -1.23 10.41 -10.23
N VAL A 156 -0.24 9.64 -9.77
CA VAL A 156 -0.06 8.23 -10.15
C VAL A 156 -0.69 7.37 -9.05
N TYR A 157 -1.77 6.67 -9.36
CA TYR A 157 -2.36 5.72 -8.42
C TYR A 157 -1.69 4.35 -8.52
N LEU A 158 -1.34 3.75 -7.38
CA LEU A 158 -0.76 2.43 -7.25
C LEU A 158 -1.53 1.59 -6.22
N ASP A 159 -1.65 0.29 -6.47
CA ASP A 159 -2.20 -0.64 -5.48
C ASP A 159 -1.12 -1.09 -4.48
N SER A 160 -1.53 -1.69 -3.37
CA SER A 160 -0.62 -2.13 -2.30
C SER A 160 0.14 -3.42 -2.61
N ASP A 161 -0.17 -4.10 -3.72
CA ASP A 161 0.42 -5.36 -4.14
C ASP A 161 1.40 -5.23 -5.33
N VAL A 162 1.88 -4.01 -5.61
CA VAL A 162 2.86 -3.73 -6.67
C VAL A 162 4.28 -3.56 -6.12
N ILE A 163 5.26 -3.84 -6.98
CA ILE A 163 6.67 -3.51 -6.76
C ILE A 163 7.16 -2.71 -7.95
N ILE A 164 7.74 -1.55 -7.68
CA ILE A 164 8.33 -0.66 -8.68
C ILE A 164 9.81 -1.00 -8.84
N VAL A 165 10.24 -1.22 -10.09
CA VAL A 165 11.60 -1.65 -10.44
C VAL A 165 12.30 -0.68 -11.40
N ASP A 166 11.67 0.46 -11.69
CA ASP A 166 12.21 1.51 -12.56
C ASP A 166 11.73 2.89 -12.07
N ASP A 167 12.29 3.96 -12.63
CA ASP A 167 12.02 5.33 -12.23
C ASP A 167 10.55 5.72 -12.51
N ILE A 168 9.80 6.03 -11.46
CA ILE A 168 8.39 6.45 -11.54
C ILE A 168 8.20 7.77 -12.30
N GLN A 169 9.25 8.59 -12.43
CA GLN A 169 9.23 9.79 -13.26
C GLN A 169 8.88 9.48 -14.72
N LYS A 170 9.27 8.29 -15.21
CA LYS A 170 8.91 7.84 -16.57
C LYS A 170 7.39 7.74 -16.71
N LEU A 171 6.72 7.11 -15.76
CA LEU A 171 5.25 7.02 -15.72
C LEU A 171 4.60 8.39 -15.54
N TRP A 172 5.16 9.22 -14.66
CA TRP A 172 4.70 10.60 -14.45
C TRP A 172 4.78 11.46 -15.72
N SER A 173 5.80 11.25 -16.56
CA SER A 173 6.04 12.07 -17.76
C SER A 173 5.15 11.71 -18.96
N VAL A 174 4.39 10.61 -18.89
CA VAL A 174 3.52 10.17 -19.99
C VAL A 174 2.49 11.26 -20.33
N SER A 175 2.32 11.60 -21.61
CA SER A 175 1.30 12.57 -22.01
C SER A 175 -0.10 11.97 -21.88
N LEU A 176 -0.99 12.67 -21.16
CA LEU A 176 -2.40 12.30 -21.07
C LEU A 176 -3.17 13.07 -22.15
N THR A 177 -3.51 12.42 -23.26
CA THR A 177 -4.27 13.04 -24.34
C THR A 177 -5.77 13.03 -24.01
N GLY A 178 -6.22 13.99 -23.20
CA GLY A 178 -7.65 14.35 -23.04
C GLY A 178 -8.56 13.33 -22.35
N SER A 179 -8.10 12.14 -21.99
CA SER A 179 -8.86 11.19 -21.18
C SER A 179 -8.60 11.44 -19.69
N THR A 180 -9.27 12.45 -19.13
CA THR A 180 -9.45 12.61 -17.70
C THR A 180 -10.52 11.63 -17.24
N GLY A 181 -10.13 10.62 -16.43
CA GLY A 181 -11.12 9.83 -15.69
C GLY A 181 -11.85 10.76 -14.73
N ILE A 182 -13.19 10.74 -14.78
CA ILE A 182 -14.07 11.37 -13.80
C ILE A 182 -14.20 10.41 -12.63
#